data_AF-A0A3B0JUU1-F1
#
_entry.id   AF-A0A3B0JUU1-F1
#
_cell.length_a   1.000
_cell.length_b   1.000
_cell.length_c   1.000
_cell.angle_alpha   90.00
_cell.angle_beta   90.00
_cell.angle_gamma   90.00
#
_symmetry.space_group_name_H-M   'P 1'
#
loop_
_entity.id
_entity.type
_entity.pdbx_description
1 polymer ?
#
loop_
_entity_poly.entity_id
_entity_poly.type
_entity_poly.pdbx_seq_one_letter_code
_entity_poly.pdbx_strand_id
1 'polypeptide(L)'
;MHTAKHSVVLALVLVQLVGLIQGGSYSYEDTWVYMYPSMDFPNNAVLGGLDSDGYYNYVGRVLYSSNVLPARVVPELTKATYNTDTYGYQSSSFEVLVANATVSYHWQRSYDGFLEKNAVSVGTNSVNDRVYICRFRADEGLLMGTLYLANRSCIVKYGEMPLRRHDKSHSWWGEPYKKLQQIVTNRHNTSDNNRTMYSAKHSVALAVILVQLVVLIQGGTYSHEDTWLYMSAALDFPENSVLGGLDPQGYYNYVGRVVYSTNILPARVVSELRKASYNTDTIGNTATSFEVLVSNATVSYHWKRSYDGYGEKNAVAVGTNAYGDRVYICRFRADEGLFIGTLYLAKRVCIVKYGENPLRKFDKYEILVRERHVVNTMPFGG
;
A
#
# COMPACT_ATOMS: atom_id res chain seq x y z
N MET A 1 6.93 -13.75 58.97
CA MET A 1 7.17 -14.27 57.61
C MET A 1 5.84 -14.34 56.89
N HIS A 2 5.54 -13.37 56.03
CA HIS A 2 4.43 -13.44 55.09
C HIS A 2 4.68 -12.46 53.94
N THR A 3 4.97 -13.06 52.78
CA THR A 3 4.54 -12.71 51.41
C THR A 3 4.70 -11.28 50.90
N ALA A 4 5.70 -11.13 50.02
CA ALA A 4 5.77 -10.14 48.95
C ALA A 4 4.58 -10.30 47.98
N LYS A 5 3.82 -9.22 47.76
CA LYS A 5 3.01 -9.01 46.56
C LYS A 5 2.94 -7.51 46.24
N HIS A 6 3.00 -7.22 44.94
CA HIS A 6 2.65 -5.97 44.25
C HIS A 6 3.68 -4.83 44.22
N SER A 7 4.52 -4.83 43.18
CA SER A 7 4.63 -3.68 42.26
C SER A 7 5.58 -4.01 41.10
N VAL A 8 5.04 -4.70 40.09
CA VAL A 8 5.65 -4.76 38.75
C VAL A 8 4.55 -4.38 37.78
N VAL A 9 4.19 -3.10 37.76
CA VAL A 9 3.47 -2.43 36.66
C VAL A 9 3.98 -0.99 36.63
N LEU A 10 5.12 -0.76 35.99
CA LEU A 10 5.58 0.59 35.69
C LEU A 10 6.50 0.56 34.46
N ALA A 11 5.88 0.39 33.29
CA ALA A 11 6.50 0.68 32.01
C ALA A 11 5.38 0.97 31.00
N LEU A 12 4.72 2.10 31.16
CA LEU A 12 4.00 2.83 30.10
C LEU A 12 3.50 4.16 30.70
N VAL A 13 3.79 5.24 29.97
CA VAL A 13 3.37 6.63 30.20
C VAL A 13 4.20 7.44 31.22
N LEU A 14 5.13 8.24 30.69
CA LEU A 14 5.54 9.52 31.27
C LEU A 14 6.14 10.41 30.16
N VAL A 15 5.29 11.07 29.38
CA VAL A 15 5.65 12.33 28.71
C VAL A 15 5.17 13.45 29.63
N GLN A 16 6.13 14.22 30.09
CA GLN A 16 6.00 15.17 31.20
C GLN A 16 5.04 16.32 30.90
N LEU A 17 4.30 16.70 31.94
CA LEU A 17 3.62 17.98 32.10
C LEU A 17 4.68 19.09 32.06
N VAL A 18 4.75 19.85 30.97
CA VAL A 18 5.39 21.17 30.92
C VAL A 18 4.30 22.16 30.54
N GLY A 19 4.13 23.18 31.38
CA GLY A 19 3.01 24.10 31.34
C GLY A 19 2.89 24.90 30.03
N LEU A 20 1.65 25.30 29.73
CA LEU A 20 1.25 26.47 28.94
C LEU A 20 2.33 27.05 27.99
N ILE A 21 2.65 26.30 26.95
CA ILE A 21 3.18 26.85 25.71
C ILE A 21 2.12 26.49 24.67
N GLN A 22 1.47 27.49 24.06
CA GLN A 22 0.64 27.28 22.88
C GLN A 22 1.55 26.74 21.77
N GLY A 23 1.66 25.42 21.70
CA GLY A 23 2.40 24.72 20.68
C GLY A 23 1.53 23.64 20.06
N GLY A 24 1.84 23.33 18.81
CA GLY A 24 1.21 22.27 18.06
C GLY A 24 1.18 20.97 18.84
N SER A 25 0.00 20.36 18.89
CA SER A 25 -0.26 19.10 19.58
C SER A 25 -0.31 17.96 18.57
N TYR A 26 0.22 16.79 18.91
CA TYR A 26 0.11 15.61 18.07
C TYR A 26 -1.33 15.11 17.98
N SER A 27 -1.72 14.60 16.81
CA SER A 27 -2.96 13.82 16.66
C SER A 27 -2.72 12.39 17.16
N TYR A 28 -3.64 11.84 17.95
CA TYR A 28 -3.58 10.45 18.42
C TYR A 28 -4.70 9.58 17.85
N GLU A 29 -5.36 10.06 16.78
CA GLU A 29 -6.40 9.31 16.07
C GLU A 29 -5.82 8.10 15.30
N ASP A 30 -4.53 8.15 14.95
CA ASP A 30 -3.82 7.18 14.13
C ASP A 30 -2.61 6.57 14.86
N THR A 31 -2.10 5.44 14.34
CA THR A 31 -0.94 4.76 14.94
C THR A 31 0.37 5.28 14.35
N TRP A 32 1.17 5.95 15.18
CA TRP A 32 2.48 6.49 14.82
C TRP A 32 3.57 5.79 15.63
N VAL A 33 4.66 5.41 14.98
CA VAL A 33 5.81 4.74 15.60
C VAL A 33 7.00 5.68 15.56
N TYR A 34 7.53 6.05 16.73
CA TYR A 34 8.78 6.78 16.83
C TYR A 34 9.96 5.89 16.39
N MET A 35 10.77 6.39 15.46
CA MET A 35 11.89 5.64 14.90
C MET A 35 13.17 5.90 15.68
N TYR A 36 13.79 4.83 16.16
CA TYR A 36 15.15 4.86 16.71
C TYR A 36 16.15 4.38 15.65
N PRO A 37 17.39 4.89 15.63
CA PRO A 37 18.41 4.49 14.64
C PRO A 37 18.69 2.98 14.57
N SER A 38 18.44 2.24 15.66
CA SER A 38 18.68 0.80 15.75
C SER A 38 17.44 -0.06 15.45
N MET A 39 16.30 0.55 15.13
CA MET A 39 15.04 -0.15 14.91
C MET A 39 14.88 -0.49 13.42
N ASP A 40 14.44 -1.72 13.13
CA ASP A 40 14.04 -2.10 11.78
C ASP A 40 12.86 -1.25 11.30
N PHE A 41 12.87 -0.87 10.03
CA PHE A 41 11.79 -0.06 9.48
C PHE A 41 10.47 -0.86 9.45
N PRO A 42 9.33 -0.31 9.92
CA PRO A 42 8.09 -1.06 10.01
C PRO A 42 7.58 -1.54 8.63
N ASN A 43 7.33 -2.84 8.49
CA ASN A 43 6.84 -3.43 7.23
C ASN A 43 5.43 -2.93 6.81
N ASN A 44 4.67 -2.41 7.76
CA ASN A 44 3.32 -1.86 7.60
C ASN A 44 3.30 -0.33 7.50
N ALA A 45 4.45 0.31 7.27
CA ALA A 45 4.53 1.76 7.06
C ALA A 45 3.75 2.21 5.82
N VAL A 46 3.08 3.35 5.93
CA VAL A 46 2.22 3.87 4.86
C VAL A 46 3.05 4.52 3.75
N LEU A 47 2.89 4.01 2.53
CA LEU A 47 3.57 4.56 1.35
C LEU A 47 2.97 5.92 0.94
N GLY A 48 3.82 6.93 0.92
CA GLY A 48 3.51 8.28 0.50
C GLY A 48 3.75 8.54 -0.97
N GLY A 49 4.87 8.05 -1.50
CA GLY A 49 5.26 8.29 -2.89
C GLY A 49 6.60 7.65 -3.27
N LEU A 50 7.12 8.06 -4.42
CA LEU A 50 8.39 7.62 -5.00
C LEU A 50 9.05 8.85 -5.61
N ASP A 51 10.31 9.12 -5.25
CA ASP A 51 11.05 10.27 -5.79
C ASP A 51 11.85 9.92 -7.06
N SER A 52 12.41 10.95 -7.70
CA SER A 52 13.24 10.83 -8.90
C SER A 52 14.56 10.09 -8.64
N ASP A 53 15.04 10.06 -7.40
CA ASP A 53 16.20 9.26 -7.01
C ASP A 53 15.85 7.77 -6.89
N GLY A 54 14.59 7.45 -6.62
CA GLY A 54 14.06 6.09 -6.56
C GLY A 54 13.84 5.55 -5.16
N TYR A 55 13.83 6.43 -4.18
CA TYR A 55 13.52 6.08 -2.82
C TYR A 55 12.02 6.07 -2.58
N TYR A 56 11.56 5.01 -1.91
CA TYR A 56 10.20 5.00 -1.36
C TYR A 56 10.10 6.04 -0.26
N ASN A 57 9.06 6.85 -0.36
CA ASN A 57 8.78 7.92 0.56
C ASN A 57 7.63 7.48 1.45
N TYR A 58 7.87 7.29 2.74
CA TYR A 58 6.85 6.88 3.71
C TYR A 58 6.31 8.06 4.48
N VAL A 59 5.03 7.97 4.85
CA VAL A 59 4.33 8.99 5.63
C VAL A 59 4.90 9.03 7.05
N GLY A 60 5.45 10.17 7.42
CA GLY A 60 5.90 10.46 8.77
C GLY A 60 5.42 11.81 9.27
N ARG A 61 5.82 12.15 10.49
CA ARG A 61 5.59 13.47 11.09
C ARG A 61 6.74 13.88 12.00
N VAL A 62 6.89 15.19 12.17
CA VAL A 62 7.92 15.81 13.02
C VAL A 62 7.31 16.97 13.82
N LEU A 63 7.90 17.25 14.98
CA LEU A 63 7.65 18.50 15.71
C LEU A 63 8.77 19.49 15.38
N TYR A 64 8.41 20.63 14.82
CA TYR A 64 9.37 21.70 14.52
C TYR A 64 8.78 23.07 14.90
N SER A 65 9.50 23.83 15.71
CA SER A 65 9.11 25.19 16.12
C SER A 65 7.64 25.26 16.57
N SER A 66 7.22 24.33 17.43
CA SER A 66 5.83 24.24 17.91
C SER A 66 4.78 23.96 16.81
N ASN A 67 5.17 23.34 15.70
CA ASN A 67 4.25 22.87 14.67
C ASN A 67 4.45 21.36 14.45
N VAL A 68 3.37 20.59 14.44
CA VAL A 68 3.44 19.20 13.99
C VAL A 68 3.25 19.16 12.49
N LEU A 69 4.27 18.72 11.76
CA LEU A 69 4.32 18.78 10.30
C LEU A 69 4.43 17.38 9.69
N PRO A 70 3.77 17.13 8.54
CA PRO A 70 4.02 15.96 7.74
C PRO A 70 5.48 15.88 7.31
N ALA A 71 6.01 14.68 7.33
CA ALA A 71 7.38 14.40 6.94
C ALA A 71 7.43 13.25 5.96
N ARG A 72 8.36 13.38 5.02
CA ARG A 72 8.74 12.37 4.06
C ARG A 72 9.89 11.55 4.62
N VAL A 73 9.63 10.28 4.92
CA VAL A 73 10.62 9.38 5.52
C VAL A 73 11.22 8.50 4.44
N VAL A 74 12.55 8.48 4.35
CA VAL A 74 13.29 7.58 3.47
C VAL A 74 14.16 6.66 4.34
N PRO A 75 13.76 5.39 4.52
CA PRO A 75 14.42 4.45 5.42
C PRO A 75 15.90 4.23 5.05
N GLU A 76 16.20 4.12 3.77
CA GLU A 76 17.55 3.86 3.25
C GLU A 76 18.51 5.02 3.50
N LEU A 77 17.97 6.22 3.72
CA LEU A 77 18.74 7.43 4.04
C LEU A 77 18.64 7.78 5.52
N THR A 78 17.90 7.01 6.32
CA THR A 78 17.69 7.21 7.77
C THR A 78 17.26 8.64 8.14
N LYS A 79 16.52 9.31 7.25
CA LYS A 79 16.15 10.72 7.41
C LYS A 79 14.68 10.97 7.09
N ALA A 80 14.12 11.92 7.80
CA ALA A 80 12.84 12.52 7.46
C ALA A 80 13.06 13.93 6.92
N THR A 81 12.39 14.29 5.82
CA THR A 81 12.38 15.65 5.29
C THR A 81 10.99 16.24 5.42
N TYR A 82 10.86 17.46 5.89
CA TYR A 82 9.57 18.12 6.10
C TYR A 82 9.63 19.56 5.59
N ASN A 83 8.47 20.13 5.30
CA ASN A 83 8.38 21.45 4.71
C ASN A 83 7.62 22.38 5.64
N THR A 84 8.20 23.55 5.86
CA THR A 84 7.48 24.74 6.31
C THR A 84 6.92 25.46 5.08
N ASP A 85 6.18 26.55 5.29
CA ASP A 85 5.69 27.40 4.21
C ASP A 85 6.82 28.13 3.43
N THR A 86 8.07 28.08 3.92
CA THR A 86 9.21 28.85 3.37
C THR A 86 10.42 28.00 3.00
N TYR A 87 10.70 26.92 3.74
CA TYR A 87 11.86 26.07 3.52
C TYR A 87 11.58 24.59 3.81
N GLY A 88 12.34 23.72 3.14
CA GLY A 88 12.42 22.30 3.43
C GLY A 88 13.59 22.01 4.38
N TYR A 89 13.35 21.17 5.37
CA TYR A 89 14.30 20.81 6.41
C TYR A 89 14.42 19.29 6.53
N GLN A 90 15.41 18.84 7.30
CA GLN A 90 15.63 17.43 7.60
C GLN A 90 15.62 17.22 9.12
N SER A 91 15.13 16.07 9.57
CA SER A 91 15.14 15.66 10.97
C SER A 91 15.53 14.18 11.08
N SER A 92 16.31 13.86 12.12
CA SER A 92 16.58 12.50 12.57
C SER A 92 15.56 12.02 13.62
N SER A 93 14.75 12.93 14.17
CA SER A 93 13.68 12.63 15.13
C SER A 93 12.34 12.74 14.44
N PHE A 94 11.70 11.60 14.17
CA PHE A 94 10.44 11.53 13.44
C PHE A 94 9.64 10.28 13.85
N GLU A 95 8.34 10.34 13.59
CA GLU A 95 7.45 9.18 13.72
C GLU A 95 6.94 8.77 12.34
N VAL A 96 6.69 7.48 12.16
CA VAL A 96 6.19 6.87 10.92
C VAL A 96 4.75 6.42 11.12
N LEU A 97 3.88 6.72 10.16
CA LEU A 97 2.51 6.22 10.16
C LEU A 97 2.50 4.75 9.77
N VAL A 98 1.84 3.92 10.57
CA VAL A 98 1.74 2.47 10.32
C VAL A 98 0.28 2.02 10.26
N ALA A 99 -0.04 1.19 9.27
CA ALA A 99 -1.33 0.51 9.19
C ALA A 99 -1.42 -0.61 10.23
N ASN A 100 -2.63 -0.98 10.66
CA ASN A 100 -2.84 -2.12 11.55
C ASN A 100 -4.01 -2.99 11.06
N ALA A 101 -4.39 -4.01 11.84
CA ALA A 101 -5.41 -4.98 11.43
C ALA A 101 -6.84 -4.40 11.31
N THR A 102 -7.08 -3.18 11.79
CA THR A 102 -8.38 -2.51 11.79
C THR A 102 -8.38 -1.18 11.05
N VAL A 103 -7.20 -0.60 10.81
CA VAL A 103 -7.06 0.70 10.14
C VAL A 103 -6.05 0.56 9.00
N SER A 104 -6.52 0.84 7.80
CA SER A 104 -5.70 0.95 6.59
C SER A 104 -5.81 2.35 6.00
N TYR A 105 -4.97 2.66 5.02
CA TYR A 105 -4.87 4.02 4.48
C TYR A 105 -4.89 4.04 2.96
N HIS A 106 -5.61 4.99 2.39
CA HIS A 106 -5.61 5.24 0.95
C HIS A 106 -5.51 6.73 0.63
N TRP A 107 -5.11 7.02 -0.60
CA TRP A 107 -4.99 8.40 -1.09
C TRP A 107 -6.20 8.77 -1.94
N GLN A 108 -7.02 9.67 -1.42
CA GLN A 108 -8.22 10.15 -2.08
C GLN A 108 -7.91 11.41 -2.90
N ARG A 109 -8.44 11.49 -4.13
CA ARG A 109 -8.41 12.74 -4.91
C ARG A 109 -9.13 13.86 -4.15
N SER A 110 -8.46 15.00 -4.00
CA SER A 110 -8.93 16.15 -3.23
C SER A 110 -8.81 17.44 -4.05
N TYR A 111 -9.62 18.45 -3.70
CA TYR A 111 -9.71 19.74 -4.38
C TYR A 111 -9.97 20.83 -3.34
N ASP A 112 -9.43 22.03 -3.57
CA ASP A 112 -9.78 23.30 -2.91
C ASP A 112 -9.83 23.28 -1.37
N GLY A 113 -8.97 22.49 -0.73
CA GLY A 113 -8.95 22.32 0.71
C GLY A 113 -10.20 21.65 1.30
N PHE A 114 -11.02 20.98 0.49
CA PHE A 114 -12.19 20.23 0.97
C PHE A 114 -11.77 19.21 2.02
N LEU A 115 -12.38 19.23 3.21
CA LEU A 115 -12.10 18.23 4.24
C LEU A 115 -12.90 16.96 3.96
N GLU A 116 -12.24 15.96 3.40
CA GLU A 116 -12.86 14.67 3.24
C GLU A 116 -13.02 13.97 4.60
N LYS A 117 -14.06 13.13 4.67
CA LYS A 117 -14.28 12.24 5.81
C LYS A 117 -13.01 11.40 6.04
N ASN A 118 -12.63 11.25 7.31
CA ASN A 118 -11.50 10.43 7.74
C ASN A 118 -10.13 10.89 7.21
N ALA A 119 -9.97 12.16 6.86
CA ALA A 119 -8.65 12.70 6.50
C ALA A 119 -7.65 12.58 7.67
N VAL A 120 -6.46 12.07 7.37
CA VAL A 120 -5.40 11.86 8.37
C VAL A 120 -4.73 13.19 8.72
N SER A 121 -4.70 13.50 10.02
CA SER A 121 -4.02 14.67 10.58
C SER A 121 -2.75 14.25 11.31
N VAL A 122 -1.66 14.99 11.13
CA VAL A 122 -0.46 14.78 11.95
C VAL A 122 -0.61 15.40 13.34
N GLY A 123 -1.47 16.40 13.49
CA GLY A 123 -1.61 17.20 14.70
C GLY A 123 -2.07 18.62 14.40
N THR A 124 -1.59 19.57 15.19
CA THR A 124 -1.85 21.00 15.02
C THR A 124 -0.58 21.82 14.82
N ASN A 125 -0.74 22.99 14.20
CA ASN A 125 0.30 24.01 14.10
C ASN A 125 0.37 24.86 15.40
N SER A 126 1.25 25.86 15.45
CA SER A 126 1.44 26.71 16.63
C SER A 126 0.23 27.59 16.98
N VAL A 127 -0.71 27.79 16.05
CA VAL A 127 -1.97 28.53 16.26
C VAL A 127 -3.18 27.60 16.42
N ASN A 128 -2.93 26.31 16.63
CA ASN A 128 -3.92 25.26 16.85
C ASN A 128 -4.80 24.87 15.63
N ASP A 129 -4.38 25.19 14.40
CA ASP A 129 -5.02 24.66 13.19
C ASP A 129 -4.59 23.23 12.94
N ARG A 130 -5.53 22.37 12.51
CA ARG A 130 -5.21 20.99 12.10
C ARG A 130 -4.36 20.98 10.82
N VAL A 131 -3.35 20.11 10.83
CA VAL A 131 -2.41 19.92 9.73
C VAL A 131 -2.61 18.56 9.09
N TYR A 132 -2.94 18.56 7.80
CA TYR A 132 -3.26 17.35 7.04
C TYR A 132 -2.13 16.99 6.07
N ILE A 133 -2.18 15.74 5.60
CA ILE A 133 -1.19 15.17 4.70
C ILE A 133 -1.75 15.15 3.29
N CYS A 134 -1.02 15.75 2.36
CA CYS A 134 -1.34 15.72 0.94
C CYS A 134 -0.17 15.18 0.11
N ARG A 135 -0.42 14.86 -1.16
CA ARG A 135 0.62 14.55 -2.14
C ARG A 135 0.22 15.01 -3.53
N PHE A 136 1.18 15.29 -4.40
CA PHE A 136 0.93 15.51 -5.82
C PHE A 136 2.13 15.09 -6.68
N ARG A 137 1.90 15.01 -8.00
CA ARG A 137 2.93 14.73 -9.00
C ARG A 137 3.73 15.99 -9.29
N ALA A 138 5.01 15.98 -8.97
CA ALA A 138 5.98 16.96 -9.42
C ALA A 138 6.95 16.33 -10.44
N ASP A 139 7.86 17.09 -11.03
CA ASP A 139 8.85 16.56 -11.97
C ASP A 139 9.87 15.65 -11.26
N GLU A 140 10.00 15.83 -9.95
CA GLU A 140 10.90 15.12 -9.06
C GLU A 140 10.27 13.86 -8.43
N GLY A 141 9.09 13.46 -8.91
CA GLY A 141 8.37 12.26 -8.46
C GLY A 141 6.98 12.53 -7.88
N LEU A 142 6.45 11.53 -7.18
CA LEU A 142 5.23 11.69 -6.39
C LEU A 142 5.61 12.09 -4.97
N LEU A 143 5.34 13.34 -4.62
CA LEU A 143 5.86 13.95 -3.40
C LEU A 143 4.74 14.26 -2.41
N MET A 144 5.01 14.00 -1.13
CA MET A 144 4.13 14.37 -0.03
C MET A 144 4.38 15.80 0.43
N GLY A 145 3.33 16.41 0.99
CA GLY A 145 3.33 17.77 1.45
C GLY A 145 2.39 18.02 2.61
N THR A 146 2.36 19.30 2.97
CA THR A 146 1.55 19.85 4.05
C THR A 146 0.29 20.47 3.48
N LEU A 147 -0.86 20.16 4.07
CA LEU A 147 -2.13 20.79 3.73
C LEU A 147 -2.72 21.49 4.95
N TYR A 148 -2.94 22.79 4.80
CA TYR A 148 -3.75 23.59 5.71
C TYR A 148 -5.11 23.85 5.04
N LEU A 149 -6.20 23.46 5.68
CA LEU A 149 -7.55 23.65 5.11
C LEU A 149 -7.86 25.14 4.89
N ALA A 150 -7.40 26.02 5.78
CA ALA A 150 -7.57 27.46 5.66
C ALA A 150 -6.90 28.03 4.40
N ASN A 151 -5.72 27.52 4.06
CA ASN A 151 -4.96 27.97 2.88
C ASN A 151 -5.36 27.26 1.59
N ARG A 152 -6.21 26.23 1.68
CA ARG A 152 -6.74 25.41 0.57
C ARG A 152 -5.67 24.88 -0.40
N SER A 153 -4.44 24.72 0.06
CA SER A 153 -3.29 24.44 -0.79
C SER A 153 -2.39 23.36 -0.23
N CYS A 154 -1.97 22.45 -1.11
CA CYS A 154 -0.96 21.45 -0.80
C CYS A 154 0.43 22.04 -1.07
N ILE A 155 1.29 22.06 -0.05
CA ILE A 155 2.63 22.66 -0.10
C ILE A 155 3.68 21.57 -0.11
N VAL A 156 4.54 21.58 -1.14
CA VAL A 156 5.65 20.64 -1.28
C VAL A 156 6.94 21.38 -1.66
N LYS A 157 8.04 20.98 -1.01
CA LYS A 157 9.42 21.36 -1.30
C LYS A 157 10.28 20.09 -1.27
N TYR A 158 11.16 19.93 -2.26
CA TYR A 158 12.09 18.80 -2.38
C TYR A 158 13.41 19.27 -3.01
N GLY A 159 14.54 18.93 -2.39
CA GLY A 159 15.86 19.38 -2.83
C GLY A 159 15.91 20.90 -3.02
N GLU A 160 16.46 21.33 -4.16
CA GLU A 160 16.59 22.75 -4.52
C GLU A 160 15.32 23.31 -5.22
N MET A 161 14.32 22.48 -5.55
CA MET A 161 13.14 22.91 -6.29
C MET A 161 12.44 24.07 -5.58
N PRO A 162 11.90 25.12 -6.23
CA PRO A 162 11.13 26.15 -5.54
C PRO A 162 9.95 25.55 -4.76
N LEU A 163 9.51 26.22 -3.70
CA LEU A 163 8.27 25.84 -3.02
C LEU A 163 7.13 25.81 -4.03
N ARG A 164 6.49 24.65 -4.17
CA ARG A 164 5.32 24.48 -5.03
C ARG A 164 4.06 24.49 -4.16
N ARG A 165 3.10 25.32 -4.56
CA ARG A 165 1.76 25.39 -3.98
C ARG A 165 0.77 24.88 -5.01
N HIS A 166 -0.04 23.89 -4.62
CA HIS A 166 -1.12 23.39 -5.48
C HIS A 166 -2.48 23.73 -4.87
N ASP A 167 -3.12 24.75 -5.44
CA ASP A 167 -4.24 25.48 -4.83
C ASP A 167 -5.55 25.32 -5.63
N LYS A 168 -5.44 24.78 -6.86
CA LYS A 168 -6.52 24.63 -7.85
C LYS A 168 -7.44 25.85 -8.02
N SER A 169 -7.05 26.76 -8.92
CA SER A 169 -8.04 27.59 -9.61
C SER A 169 -7.79 27.79 -11.12
N HIS A 170 -6.58 27.59 -11.67
CA HIS A 170 -6.33 27.90 -13.08
C HIS A 170 -5.26 27.03 -13.79
N SER A 171 -5.44 25.71 -13.89
CA SER A 171 -4.77 24.99 -14.99
C SER A 171 -5.63 23.86 -15.52
N TRP A 172 -5.97 23.95 -16.81
CA TRP A 172 -6.72 22.96 -17.57
C TRP A 172 -5.93 21.64 -17.80
N TRP A 173 -4.75 21.49 -17.18
CA TRP A 173 -3.81 20.38 -17.39
C TRP A 173 -3.17 19.84 -16.10
N GLY A 174 -3.50 20.37 -14.92
CA GLY A 174 -2.92 19.94 -13.64
C GLY A 174 -3.76 18.88 -12.92
N GLU A 175 -3.23 17.66 -12.76
CA GLU A 175 -3.87 16.60 -11.96
C GLU A 175 -4.11 17.07 -10.50
N PRO A 176 -5.16 16.58 -9.81
CA PRO A 176 -5.41 16.91 -8.41
C PRO A 176 -4.31 16.45 -7.46
N TYR A 177 -4.09 17.22 -6.39
CA TYR A 177 -3.44 16.65 -5.22
C TYR A 177 -4.35 15.58 -4.61
N LYS A 178 -3.75 14.60 -3.95
CA LYS A 178 -4.46 13.59 -3.17
C LYS A 178 -4.25 13.85 -1.68
N LYS A 179 -5.26 13.57 -0.87
CA LYS A 179 -5.20 13.62 0.59
C LYS A 179 -5.22 12.21 1.17
N LEU A 180 -4.47 12.00 2.24
CA LEU A 180 -4.46 10.72 2.93
C LEU A 180 -5.74 10.56 3.77
N GLN A 181 -6.36 9.40 3.67
CA GLN A 181 -7.54 9.03 4.44
C GLN A 181 -7.34 7.70 5.14
N GLN A 182 -7.90 7.58 6.34
CA GLN A 182 -8.03 6.31 7.04
C GLN A 182 -9.30 5.57 6.59
N ILE A 183 -9.19 4.25 6.52
CA ILE A 183 -10.29 3.31 6.33
C ILE A 183 -10.34 2.45 7.59
N VAL A 184 -11.50 2.46 8.28
CA VAL A 184 -11.73 1.66 9.49
C VAL A 184 -12.50 0.40 9.10
N THR A 185 -11.87 -0.76 9.30
CA THR A 185 -12.49 -2.06 9.05
C THR A 185 -13.36 -2.44 10.25
N ASN A 186 -14.68 -2.33 10.12
CA ASN A 186 -15.60 -2.88 11.11
C ASN A 186 -15.63 -4.40 11.01
N ARG A 187 -14.97 -5.11 11.94
CA ARG A 187 -15.29 -6.52 12.17
C ARG A 187 -16.68 -6.60 12.79
N HIS A 188 -17.72 -6.71 11.98
CA HIS A 188 -18.98 -7.24 12.49
C HIS A 188 -18.75 -8.73 12.80
N ASN A 189 -18.60 -9.03 14.09
CA ASN A 189 -18.87 -10.36 14.62
C ASN A 189 -20.33 -10.70 14.29
N THR A 190 -20.57 -11.43 13.22
CA THR A 190 -21.86 -12.09 12.98
C THR A 190 -21.94 -13.33 13.88
N SER A 191 -22.10 -13.10 15.17
CA SER A 191 -22.82 -14.04 16.02
C SER A 191 -24.22 -13.46 16.22
N ASP A 192 -25.19 -13.93 15.43
CA ASP A 192 -26.53 -14.20 15.95
C ASP A 192 -27.42 -14.89 14.89
N ASN A 193 -27.84 -16.09 15.28
CA ASN A 193 -29.14 -16.72 15.01
C ASN A 193 -29.45 -17.21 13.60
N ASN A 194 -28.87 -18.38 13.29
CA ASN A 194 -29.57 -19.43 12.55
C ASN A 194 -30.93 -19.73 13.19
N ARG A 195 -32.03 -19.42 12.50
CA ARG A 195 -33.25 -20.22 12.46
C ARG A 195 -34.15 -19.81 11.29
N THR A 196 -34.54 -20.84 10.54
CA THR A 196 -35.57 -20.95 9.47
C THR A 196 -35.22 -20.29 8.12
N MET A 197 -35.33 -20.95 6.95
CA MET A 197 -35.80 -22.28 6.60
C MET A 197 -35.20 -22.66 5.23
N TYR A 198 -34.87 -23.94 5.09
CA TYR A 198 -34.54 -24.64 3.85
C TYR A 198 -35.56 -24.37 2.74
N SER A 199 -35.10 -24.12 1.51
CA SER A 199 -35.54 -24.82 0.27
C SER A 199 -35.02 -24.10 -0.98
N ALA A 200 -33.89 -24.57 -1.51
CA ALA A 200 -33.52 -24.52 -2.93
C ALA A 200 -32.24 -25.35 -3.17
N LYS A 201 -32.15 -26.53 -2.55
CA LYS A 201 -31.14 -27.53 -2.94
C LYS A 201 -31.69 -28.22 -4.17
N HIS A 202 -31.36 -27.73 -5.36
CA HIS A 202 -31.21 -28.53 -6.60
C HIS A 202 -30.77 -27.73 -7.85
N SER A 203 -30.54 -26.41 -7.78
CA SER A 203 -30.27 -25.61 -8.99
C SER A 203 -28.89 -24.95 -9.10
N VAL A 204 -27.95 -25.24 -8.18
CA VAL A 204 -26.59 -24.64 -8.20
C VAL A 204 -25.48 -25.68 -8.43
N ALA A 205 -25.76 -26.96 -8.24
CA ALA A 205 -24.78 -28.04 -8.47
C ALA A 205 -24.52 -28.34 -9.96
N LEU A 206 -25.37 -27.87 -10.88
CA LEU A 206 -25.21 -28.07 -12.33
C LEU A 206 -24.33 -27.01 -13.01
N ALA A 207 -24.14 -25.84 -12.41
CA ALA A 207 -23.29 -24.78 -12.99
C ALA A 207 -21.80 -24.94 -12.67
N VAL A 208 -21.45 -25.69 -11.61
CA VAL A 208 -20.05 -25.93 -11.21
C VAL A 208 -19.49 -27.21 -11.84
N ILE A 209 -20.35 -28.17 -12.23
CA ILE A 209 -19.92 -29.45 -12.79
C ILE A 209 -19.78 -29.43 -14.33
N LEU A 210 -20.39 -28.47 -15.03
CA LEU A 210 -20.29 -28.34 -16.50
C LEU A 210 -19.06 -27.58 -17.01
N VAL A 211 -18.23 -26.98 -16.14
CA VAL A 211 -16.96 -26.34 -16.53
C VAL A 211 -15.74 -27.26 -16.30
N GLN A 212 -15.92 -28.44 -15.68
CA GLN A 212 -14.83 -29.36 -15.35
C GLN A 212 -14.78 -30.65 -16.18
N LEU A 213 -15.53 -30.72 -17.29
CA LEU A 213 -15.45 -31.82 -18.26
C LEU A 213 -15.14 -31.32 -19.69
N VAL A 214 -14.04 -30.57 -19.81
CA VAL A 214 -13.23 -30.53 -21.04
C VAL A 214 -11.76 -30.57 -20.60
N VAL A 215 -11.27 -31.76 -20.23
CA VAL A 215 -9.83 -32.00 -20.24
C VAL A 215 -9.47 -32.40 -21.67
N LEU A 216 -8.88 -31.45 -22.39
CA LEU A 216 -7.77 -31.63 -23.34
C LEU A 216 -7.54 -30.31 -24.10
N ILE A 217 -7.19 -29.26 -23.36
CA ILE A 217 -6.33 -28.21 -23.90
C ILE A 217 -5.24 -28.06 -22.84
N GLN A 218 -3.97 -28.22 -23.22
CA GLN A 218 -2.81 -27.95 -22.37
C GLN A 218 -2.80 -26.45 -22.02
N GLY A 219 -3.61 -26.09 -21.02
CA GLY A 219 -3.75 -24.76 -20.49
C GLY A 219 -2.98 -24.62 -19.19
N GLY A 220 -2.49 -23.42 -18.94
CA GLY A 220 -1.94 -23.01 -17.67
C GLY A 220 -2.92 -23.25 -16.55
N THR A 221 -2.41 -23.75 -15.44
CA THR A 221 -3.16 -24.09 -14.23
C THR A 221 -2.95 -23.03 -13.17
N TYR A 222 -3.99 -22.70 -12.42
CA TYR A 222 -3.88 -21.75 -11.32
C TYR A 222 -3.03 -22.32 -10.18
N SER A 223 -2.27 -21.43 -9.53
CA SER A 223 -1.70 -21.73 -8.21
C SER A 223 -2.77 -21.56 -7.15
N HIS A 224 -2.90 -22.53 -6.25
CA HIS A 224 -3.86 -22.50 -5.13
C HIS A 224 -3.17 -22.39 -3.76
N GLU A 225 -1.88 -22.03 -3.76
CA GLU A 225 -1.10 -21.91 -2.53
C GLU A 225 -1.42 -20.61 -1.74
N ASP A 226 -2.07 -19.64 -2.38
CA ASP A 226 -2.36 -18.30 -1.87
C ASP A 226 -3.84 -17.95 -2.06
N THR A 227 -4.33 -16.94 -1.33
CA THR A 227 -5.74 -16.53 -1.38
C THR A 227 -5.97 -15.44 -2.44
N TRP A 228 -6.77 -15.76 -3.44
CA TRP A 228 -7.14 -14.87 -4.53
C TRP A 228 -8.65 -14.63 -4.52
N LEU A 229 -9.07 -13.38 -4.68
CA LEU A 229 -10.49 -13.01 -4.76
C LEU A 229 -10.83 -12.56 -6.18
N TYR A 230 -11.86 -13.18 -6.76
CA TYR A 230 -12.40 -12.76 -8.04
C TYR A 230 -13.04 -11.38 -7.94
N MET A 231 -12.65 -10.47 -8.84
CA MET A 231 -13.21 -9.13 -8.89
C MET A 231 -14.31 -9.04 -9.94
N SER A 232 -15.45 -8.50 -9.52
CA SER A 232 -16.53 -8.09 -10.42
C SER A 232 -16.86 -6.61 -10.20
N ALA A 233 -17.53 -5.99 -11.18
CA ALA A 233 -17.93 -4.58 -11.08
C ALA A 233 -18.87 -4.28 -9.89
N ALA A 234 -19.55 -5.30 -9.36
CA ALA A 234 -20.50 -5.16 -8.25
C ALA A 234 -19.86 -5.29 -6.86
N LEU A 235 -18.60 -5.72 -6.77
CA LEU A 235 -17.92 -5.94 -5.50
C LEU A 235 -17.04 -4.74 -5.12
N ASP A 236 -17.00 -4.43 -3.83
CA ASP A 236 -16.02 -3.49 -3.29
C ASP A 236 -14.61 -4.07 -3.40
N PHE A 237 -13.62 -3.18 -3.51
CA PHE A 237 -12.23 -3.59 -3.62
C PHE A 237 -11.75 -4.15 -2.27
N PRO A 238 -11.12 -5.34 -2.21
CA PRO A 238 -10.75 -5.94 -0.94
C PRO A 238 -9.71 -5.10 -0.20
N GLU A 239 -9.94 -4.84 1.10
CA GLU A 239 -9.06 -3.99 1.90
C GLU A 239 -7.66 -4.60 2.11
N ASN A 240 -7.57 -5.93 2.24
CA ASN A 240 -6.31 -6.65 2.44
C ASN A 240 -5.57 -6.97 1.14
N SER A 241 -5.82 -6.19 0.07
CA SER A 241 -5.17 -6.39 -1.23
C SER A 241 -3.68 -6.08 -1.16
N VAL A 242 -2.86 -6.96 -1.75
CA VAL A 242 -1.40 -6.81 -1.71
C VAL A 242 -0.94 -5.67 -2.60
N LEU A 243 -0.33 -4.65 -2.01
CA LEU A 243 0.26 -3.53 -2.73
C LEU A 243 1.51 -3.99 -3.48
N GLY A 244 1.51 -3.82 -4.80
CA GLY A 244 2.66 -4.11 -5.65
C GLY A 244 3.40 -2.88 -6.14
N GLY A 245 2.79 -1.69 -6.11
CA GLY A 245 3.52 -0.46 -6.37
C GLY A 245 2.63 0.76 -6.52
N LEU A 246 3.18 1.78 -7.16
CA LEU A 246 2.56 3.08 -7.37
C LEU A 246 2.95 3.55 -8.76
N ASP A 247 1.97 3.97 -9.55
CA ASP A 247 2.28 4.59 -10.84
C ASP A 247 2.62 6.09 -10.67
N PRO A 248 3.21 6.73 -11.70
CA PRO A 248 3.57 8.15 -11.60
C PRO A 248 2.36 9.04 -11.33
N GLN A 249 1.18 8.66 -11.82
CA GLN A 249 -0.07 9.40 -11.61
C GLN A 249 -0.62 9.24 -10.17
N GLY A 250 0.07 8.47 -9.32
CA GLY A 250 -0.25 8.27 -7.93
C GLY A 250 -1.40 7.28 -7.70
N TYR A 251 -1.68 6.39 -8.63
CA TYR A 251 -2.57 5.24 -8.42
C TYR A 251 -1.81 4.08 -7.80
N TYR A 252 -2.44 3.44 -6.82
CA TYR A 252 -1.91 2.21 -6.27
C TYR A 252 -2.07 1.06 -7.26
N ASN A 253 -1.00 0.30 -7.39
CA ASN A 253 -0.91 -0.90 -8.21
C ASN A 253 -1.00 -2.11 -7.28
N TYR A 254 -2.11 -2.85 -7.31
CA TYR A 254 -2.30 -4.06 -6.53
C TYR A 254 -1.94 -5.30 -7.33
N VAL A 255 -1.51 -6.34 -6.63
CA VAL A 255 -1.16 -7.63 -7.21
C VAL A 255 -2.43 -8.39 -7.58
N GLY A 256 -2.58 -8.66 -8.87
CA GLY A 256 -3.64 -9.49 -9.41
C GLY A 256 -3.11 -10.61 -10.29
N ARG A 257 -4.03 -11.41 -10.82
CA ARG A 257 -3.75 -12.39 -11.87
C ARG A 257 -4.92 -12.49 -12.86
N VAL A 258 -4.60 -12.92 -14.06
CA VAL A 258 -5.56 -13.07 -15.17
C VAL A 258 -5.30 -14.37 -15.93
N VAL A 259 -6.33 -14.85 -16.60
CA VAL A 259 -6.19 -15.83 -17.68
C VAL A 259 -6.08 -15.07 -18.99
N TYR A 260 -5.05 -15.40 -19.78
CA TYR A 260 -4.96 -14.95 -21.16
C TYR A 260 -4.53 -16.10 -22.07
N SER A 261 -5.39 -16.44 -23.02
CA SER A 261 -5.25 -17.66 -23.83
C SER A 261 -5.10 -18.87 -22.89
N THR A 262 -3.96 -19.56 -22.95
CA THR A 262 -3.60 -20.71 -22.12
C THR A 262 -2.64 -20.35 -20.99
N ASN A 263 -2.46 -19.08 -20.61
CA ASN A 263 -1.51 -18.68 -19.56
C ASN A 263 -2.22 -18.05 -18.37
N ILE A 264 -1.74 -18.37 -17.16
CA ILE A 264 -2.07 -17.61 -15.95
C ILE A 264 -0.97 -16.58 -15.73
N LEU A 265 -1.30 -15.29 -15.81
CA LEU A 265 -0.34 -14.20 -15.80
C LEU A 265 -0.56 -13.25 -14.61
N PRO A 266 0.52 -12.70 -14.02
CA PRO A 266 0.41 -11.60 -13.08
C PRO A 266 -0.26 -10.40 -13.73
N ALA A 267 -1.01 -9.66 -12.93
CA ALA A 267 -1.67 -8.44 -13.34
C ALA A 267 -1.40 -7.32 -12.36
N ARG A 268 -1.22 -6.13 -12.91
CA ARG A 268 -1.26 -4.85 -12.20
C ARG A 268 -2.70 -4.36 -12.18
N VAL A 269 -3.29 -4.31 -10.99
CA VAL A 269 -4.67 -3.89 -10.76
C VAL A 269 -4.70 -2.47 -10.21
N VAL A 270 -5.43 -1.58 -10.87
CA VAL A 270 -5.71 -0.23 -10.36
C VAL A 270 -7.19 -0.18 -9.98
N SER A 271 -7.47 -0.14 -8.68
CA SER A 271 -8.84 -0.27 -8.16
C SER A 271 -9.70 0.94 -8.55
N GLU A 272 -9.13 2.14 -8.54
CA GLU A 272 -9.81 3.38 -8.89
C GLU A 272 -10.22 3.43 -10.38
N LEU A 273 -9.49 2.72 -11.23
CA LEU A 273 -9.78 2.60 -12.67
C LEU A 273 -10.54 1.32 -13.01
N ARG A 274 -10.79 0.43 -12.02
CA ARG A 274 -11.39 -0.91 -12.19
C ARG A 274 -10.73 -1.71 -13.33
N LYS A 275 -9.42 -1.57 -13.47
CA LYS A 275 -8.66 -2.07 -14.62
C LYS A 275 -7.49 -2.92 -14.17
N ALA A 276 -7.38 -4.12 -14.76
CA ALA A 276 -6.17 -4.92 -14.68
C ALA A 276 -5.38 -4.78 -15.99
N SER A 277 -4.07 -4.63 -15.88
CA SER A 277 -3.13 -4.71 -17.00
C SER A 277 -2.14 -5.83 -16.75
N TYR A 278 -1.79 -6.57 -17.78
CA TYR A 278 -0.89 -7.72 -17.70
C TYR A 278 -0.02 -7.76 -18.96
N ASN A 279 1.04 -8.55 -18.92
CA ASN A 279 1.88 -8.75 -20.09
C ASN A 279 2.32 -10.20 -20.27
N THR A 280 2.48 -10.57 -21.53
CA THR A 280 3.27 -11.73 -21.94
C THR A 280 4.74 -11.30 -22.03
N ASP A 281 5.55 -12.11 -22.71
CA ASP A 281 6.92 -11.78 -23.07
C ASP A 281 7.07 -10.83 -24.27
N THR A 282 5.97 -10.58 -24.99
CA THR A 282 5.94 -9.83 -26.25
C THR A 282 4.96 -8.67 -26.26
N ILE A 283 3.83 -8.78 -25.56
CA ILE A 283 2.76 -7.78 -25.58
C ILE A 283 2.25 -7.48 -24.17
N GLY A 284 1.58 -6.35 -24.02
CA GLY A 284 0.77 -6.02 -22.85
C GLY A 284 -0.67 -5.81 -23.25
N ASN A 285 -1.59 -6.22 -22.38
CA ASN A 285 -3.02 -6.15 -22.59
C ASN A 285 -3.72 -5.76 -21.28
N THR A 286 -5.03 -5.56 -21.38
CA THR A 286 -5.88 -5.20 -20.25
C THR A 286 -7.01 -6.21 -20.10
N ALA A 287 -7.41 -6.48 -18.87
CA ALA A 287 -8.52 -7.36 -18.55
C ALA A 287 -9.53 -6.65 -17.65
N THR A 288 -10.80 -6.99 -17.85
CA THR A 288 -11.92 -6.59 -16.99
C THR A 288 -12.27 -7.67 -15.96
N SER A 289 -11.94 -8.93 -16.25
CA SER A 289 -12.02 -10.06 -15.32
C SER A 289 -10.63 -10.43 -14.82
N PHE A 290 -10.44 -10.33 -13.51
CA PHE A 290 -9.17 -10.60 -12.84
C PHE A 290 -9.42 -11.02 -11.39
N GLU A 291 -8.42 -11.66 -10.78
CA GLU A 291 -8.41 -11.93 -9.35
C GLU A 291 -7.36 -11.04 -8.67
N VAL A 292 -7.60 -10.67 -7.42
CA VAL A 292 -6.69 -9.87 -6.60
C VAL A 292 -6.13 -10.73 -5.47
N LEU A 293 -4.82 -10.62 -5.24
CA LEU A 293 -4.15 -11.30 -4.14
C LEU A 293 -4.47 -10.57 -2.83
N VAL A 294 -4.91 -11.32 -1.83
CA VAL A 294 -5.19 -10.77 -0.50
C VAL A 294 -4.35 -11.44 0.58
N SER A 295 -3.88 -10.65 1.54
CA SER A 295 -3.29 -11.13 2.78
C SER A 295 -4.37 -11.49 3.80
N ASN A 296 -4.00 -12.27 4.81
CA ASN A 296 -4.86 -12.61 5.93
C ASN A 296 -4.02 -12.71 7.23
N ALA A 297 -4.64 -13.18 8.32
CA ALA A 297 -3.97 -13.25 9.62
C ALA A 297 -2.80 -14.25 9.68
N THR A 298 -2.72 -15.22 8.77
CA THR A 298 -1.70 -16.28 8.77
C THR A 298 -0.71 -16.16 7.62
N VAL A 299 -1.01 -15.36 6.59
CA VAL A 299 -0.16 -15.17 5.42
C VAL A 299 -0.08 -13.70 5.07
N SER A 300 1.15 -13.20 5.03
CA SER A 300 1.49 -11.87 4.52
C SER A 300 2.49 -11.98 3.37
N TYR A 301 2.73 -10.87 2.68
CA TYR A 301 3.62 -10.84 1.53
C TYR A 301 4.55 -9.64 1.63
N HIS A 302 5.80 -9.84 1.22
CA HIS A 302 6.77 -8.76 1.12
C HIS A 302 7.56 -8.90 -0.19
N TRP A 303 8.15 -7.79 -0.62
CA TRP A 303 8.93 -7.73 -1.84
C TRP A 303 10.41 -7.91 -1.51
N LYS A 304 11.07 -8.84 -2.21
CA LYS A 304 12.48 -9.16 -1.99
C LYS A 304 13.28 -8.82 -3.24
N ARG A 305 14.36 -8.04 -3.09
CA ARG A 305 15.33 -7.81 -4.18
C ARG A 305 15.94 -9.14 -4.60
N SER A 306 15.95 -9.39 -5.91
CA SER A 306 16.46 -10.61 -6.53
C SER A 306 16.98 -10.29 -7.94
N TYR A 307 17.53 -11.29 -8.62
CA TYR A 307 18.13 -11.10 -9.95
C TYR A 307 18.30 -12.42 -10.71
N ASP A 308 18.55 -12.31 -12.03
CA ASP A 308 18.96 -13.40 -12.95
C ASP A 308 18.11 -14.69 -12.86
N GLY A 309 16.81 -14.55 -12.65
CA GLY A 309 15.90 -15.69 -12.53
C GLY A 309 16.07 -16.50 -11.25
N TYR A 310 16.72 -15.95 -10.23
CA TYR A 310 16.91 -16.63 -8.96
C TYR A 310 15.56 -16.97 -8.30
N GLY A 311 15.36 -18.26 -8.01
CA GLY A 311 14.13 -18.78 -7.41
C GLY A 311 14.11 -18.56 -5.91
N GLU A 312 13.69 -17.37 -5.48
CA GLU A 312 13.57 -17.06 -4.05
C GLU A 312 12.69 -18.08 -3.31
N LYS A 313 13.13 -18.47 -2.11
CA LYS A 313 12.32 -19.32 -1.24
C LYS A 313 10.98 -18.62 -0.97
N ASN A 314 9.89 -19.38 -1.05
CA ASN A 314 8.52 -18.90 -0.85
C ASN A 314 8.03 -17.88 -1.90
N ALA A 315 8.70 -17.77 -3.05
CA ALA A 315 8.23 -16.93 -4.17
C ALA A 315 6.78 -17.26 -4.57
N VAL A 316 5.99 -16.23 -4.80
CA VAL A 316 4.57 -16.35 -5.16
C VAL A 316 4.43 -16.56 -6.66
N ALA A 317 3.76 -17.65 -7.05
CA ALA A 317 3.41 -17.92 -8.43
C ALA A 317 1.90 -17.76 -8.62
N VAL A 318 1.50 -17.18 -9.74
CA VAL A 318 0.07 -17.03 -10.09
C VAL A 318 -0.53 -18.33 -10.62
N GLY A 319 0.30 -19.17 -11.23
CA GLY A 319 -0.08 -20.39 -11.92
C GLY A 319 1.02 -20.81 -12.89
N THR A 320 0.63 -21.42 -14.00
CA THR A 320 1.55 -21.86 -15.06
C THR A 320 1.25 -21.23 -16.43
N ASN A 321 2.25 -21.27 -17.30
CA ASN A 321 2.11 -20.95 -18.72
C ASN A 321 1.59 -22.17 -19.51
N ALA A 322 1.44 -22.02 -20.82
CA ALA A 322 1.01 -23.10 -21.73
C ALA A 322 1.92 -24.35 -21.73
N TYR A 323 3.18 -24.20 -21.32
CA TYR A 323 4.17 -25.28 -21.24
C TYR A 323 4.24 -25.94 -19.86
N GLY A 324 3.45 -25.45 -18.89
CA GLY A 324 3.48 -25.93 -17.51
C GLY A 324 4.52 -25.25 -16.61
N ASP A 325 5.29 -24.27 -17.12
CA ASP A 325 6.25 -23.54 -16.29
C ASP A 325 5.53 -22.60 -15.33
N ARG A 326 6.00 -22.54 -14.06
CA ARG A 326 5.48 -21.59 -13.07
C ARG A 326 5.75 -20.14 -13.50
N VAL A 327 4.73 -19.30 -13.35
CA VAL A 327 4.79 -17.87 -13.63
C VAL A 327 4.77 -17.09 -12.33
N TYR A 328 5.82 -16.29 -12.12
CA TYR A 328 6.05 -15.56 -10.87
C TYR A 328 5.77 -14.08 -11.03
N ILE A 329 5.54 -13.44 -9.88
CA ILE A 329 5.22 -12.02 -9.78
C ILE A 329 6.51 -11.27 -9.46
N CYS A 330 6.90 -10.39 -10.36
CA CYS A 330 8.02 -9.48 -10.15
C CYS A 330 7.55 -8.03 -10.24
N ARG A 331 8.41 -7.12 -9.83
CA ARG A 331 8.28 -5.69 -10.13
C ARG A 331 9.65 -5.05 -10.31
N PHE A 332 9.69 -3.95 -11.04
CA PHE A 332 10.86 -3.08 -11.07
C PHE A 332 10.43 -1.63 -11.30
N ARG A 333 11.37 -0.73 -11.02
CA ARG A 333 11.19 0.71 -11.20
C ARG A 333 11.35 1.09 -12.67
N ALA A 334 10.38 1.83 -13.21
CA ALA A 334 10.46 2.40 -14.55
C ALA A 334 9.68 3.70 -14.62
N ASP A 335 10.21 4.71 -15.31
CA ASP A 335 9.56 6.00 -15.55
C ASP A 335 8.86 6.60 -14.30
N GLU A 336 9.59 6.66 -13.19
CA GLU A 336 9.10 7.20 -11.90
C GLU A 336 7.91 6.43 -11.28
N GLY A 337 7.63 5.24 -11.77
CA GLY A 337 6.67 4.31 -11.22
C GLY A 337 7.32 3.00 -10.77
N LEU A 338 6.53 2.22 -10.04
CA LEU A 338 6.86 0.86 -9.68
C LEU A 338 5.79 -0.08 -10.24
N PHE A 339 6.23 -0.95 -11.14
CA PHE A 339 5.31 -1.73 -11.98
C PHE A 339 5.48 -3.22 -11.76
N ILE A 340 4.35 -3.88 -11.51
CA ILE A 340 4.22 -5.33 -11.45
C ILE A 340 4.36 -5.89 -12.86
N GLY A 341 5.06 -7.01 -12.99
CA GLY A 341 5.27 -7.72 -14.24
C GLY A 341 5.31 -9.23 -14.07
N THR A 342 5.68 -9.86 -15.19
CA THR A 342 5.73 -11.32 -15.35
C THR A 342 7.18 -11.78 -15.28
N LEU A 343 7.46 -12.74 -14.40
CA LEU A 343 8.76 -13.39 -14.28
C LEU A 343 8.66 -14.87 -14.64
N TYR A 344 9.47 -15.27 -15.62
CA TYR A 344 9.78 -16.67 -15.89
C TYR A 344 11.22 -16.91 -15.44
N LEU A 345 11.43 -17.76 -14.44
CA LEU A 345 12.78 -18.00 -13.89
C LEU A 345 13.75 -18.46 -14.98
N ALA A 346 13.30 -19.31 -15.92
CA ALA A 346 14.10 -19.76 -17.05
C ALA A 346 14.54 -18.65 -18.02
N LYS A 347 13.74 -17.57 -18.16
CA LYS A 347 14.10 -16.41 -18.99
C LYS A 347 14.97 -15.39 -18.25
N ARG A 348 15.11 -15.53 -16.92
CA ARG A 348 15.97 -14.73 -16.04
C ARG A 348 15.71 -13.22 -15.99
N VAL A 349 14.61 -12.77 -16.59
CA VAL A 349 14.24 -11.35 -16.64
C VAL A 349 12.80 -11.15 -16.18
N CYS A 350 12.60 -10.08 -15.40
CA CYS A 350 11.28 -9.52 -15.12
C CYS A 350 10.82 -8.70 -16.31
N ILE A 351 9.60 -8.97 -16.80
CA ILE A 351 9.05 -8.34 -17.99
C ILE A 351 7.84 -7.50 -17.58
N VAL A 352 7.84 -6.23 -17.95
CA VAL A 352 6.76 -5.29 -17.65
C VAL A 352 6.35 -4.53 -18.92
N LYS A 353 5.05 -4.35 -19.11
CA LYS A 353 4.45 -3.43 -20.09
C LYS A 353 3.37 -2.59 -19.41
N TYR A 354 3.46 -1.27 -19.51
CA TYR A 354 2.46 -0.33 -18.98
C TYR A 354 2.22 0.82 -19.97
N GLY A 355 0.97 1.28 -20.03
CA GLY A 355 0.54 2.34 -20.94
C GLY A 355 1.01 2.09 -22.38
N GLU A 356 1.42 3.17 -23.05
CA GLU A 356 1.96 3.14 -24.41
C GLU A 356 3.48 2.90 -24.46
N ASN A 357 4.15 2.83 -23.31
CA ASN A 357 5.61 2.63 -23.26
C ASN A 357 6.01 1.28 -23.85
N PRO A 358 7.23 1.15 -24.42
CA PRO A 358 7.71 -0.14 -24.92
C PRO A 358 7.78 -1.18 -23.80
N LEU A 359 7.72 -2.45 -24.18
CA LEU A 359 7.91 -3.56 -23.25
C LEU A 359 9.34 -3.53 -22.72
N ARG A 360 9.49 -3.57 -21.39
CA ARG A 360 10.78 -3.48 -20.70
C ARG A 360 11.13 -4.79 -20.02
N LYS A 361 12.42 -5.11 -20.01
CA LYS A 361 12.98 -6.34 -19.43
C LYS A 361 14.17 -5.97 -18.55
N PHE A 362 14.19 -6.47 -17.32
CA PHE A 362 15.30 -6.26 -16.39
C PHE A 362 15.69 -7.57 -15.71
N ASP A 363 16.99 -7.79 -15.59
CA ASP A 363 17.59 -8.92 -14.89
C ASP A 363 17.67 -8.70 -13.37
N LYS A 364 17.56 -7.44 -12.91
CA LYS A 364 17.41 -7.05 -11.50
C LYS A 364 16.00 -6.59 -11.22
N TYR A 365 15.37 -7.17 -10.20
CA TYR A 365 13.96 -6.93 -9.90
C TYR A 365 13.68 -7.20 -8.42
N GLU A 366 12.47 -6.88 -7.98
CA GLU A 366 11.93 -7.42 -6.76
C GLU A 366 10.94 -8.53 -7.11
N ILE A 367 10.97 -9.62 -6.35
CA ILE A 367 10.03 -10.74 -6.48
C ILE A 367 9.14 -10.80 -5.24
N LEU A 368 7.87 -11.10 -5.45
CA LEU A 368 6.92 -11.25 -4.34
C LEU A 368 7.17 -12.57 -3.62
N VAL A 369 7.42 -12.51 -2.32
CA VAL A 369 7.58 -13.69 -1.46
C VAL A 369 6.53 -13.67 -0.37
N ARG A 370 6.06 -14.87 0.00
CA ARG A 370 5.08 -15.04 1.07
C ARG A 370 5.76 -15.37 2.39
N GLU A 371 5.13 -14.92 3.47
CA GLU A 371 5.55 -15.14 4.83
C GLU A 371 4.37 -15.68 5.64
N ARG A 372 4.59 -16.78 6.36
CA ARG A 372 3.56 -17.46 7.14
C ARG A 372 3.74 -17.15 8.63
N HIS A 373 2.67 -16.71 9.26
CA HIS A 373 2.59 -16.37 10.68
C HIS A 373 1.89 -17.47 11.45
N VAL A 374 2.44 -17.82 12.62
CA VAL A 374 1.80 -18.74 13.57
C VAL A 374 0.87 -17.91 14.46
N VAL A 375 -0.42 -18.24 14.47
CA VAL A 375 -1.35 -17.64 15.43
C VAL A 375 -1.04 -18.26 16.80
N ASN A 376 -0.49 -17.47 17.72
CA ASN A 376 -0.36 -17.89 19.11
C ASN A 376 -1.75 -18.04 19.72
N THR A 377 -2.26 -19.26 19.76
CA THR A 377 -3.43 -19.60 20.56
C THR A 377 -2.99 -19.60 22.03
N MET A 378 -3.40 -18.58 22.80
CA MET A 378 -3.31 -18.69 24.25
C MET A 378 -4.25 -19.83 24.68
N PRO A 379 -3.77 -20.85 25.41
CA PRO A 379 -4.67 -21.84 25.97
C PRO A 379 -5.60 -21.11 26.95
N PHE A 380 -6.91 -21.27 26.76
CA PHE A 380 -7.90 -20.83 27.73
C PHE A 380 -7.53 -21.43 29.09
N GLY A 381 -7.14 -20.58 30.05
CA GLY A 381 -6.92 -21.00 31.42
C GLY A 381 -8.22 -21.56 31.98
N GLY A 382 -8.18 -22.82 32.40
CA GLY A 382 -9.26 -23.48 33.12
C GLY A 382 -9.31 -23.09 34.59
#